data_AF-A0A965QX58-F1
#
_entry.id   AF-A0A965QX58-F1
#
_cell.length_a   1.000
_cell.length_b   1.000
_cell.length_c   1.000
_cell.angle_alpha   90.00
_cell.angle_beta   90.00
_cell.angle_gamma   90.00
#
_symmetry.space_group_name_H-M   'P 1'
#
loop_
_entity.id
_entity.type
_entity.pdbx_description
1 polymer ?
#
loop_
_entity_poly.entity_id
_entity_poly.type
_entity_poly.pdbx_seq_one_letter_code
_entity_poly.pdbx_strand_id
1 'polypeptide(L)' 'MSAAASARGTAFRCRHILPMAGPALEDGWLRVARGRIVALGRGRPPAGAIDLGAAIVLPGLV' A
#
# COMPACT_ATOMS: atom_id res chain seq x y z
N MET A 1 -1.91 -15.13 -14.69
CA MET A 1 -2.38 -14.52 -13.42
C MET A 1 -3.92 -14.51 -13.44
N SER A 2 -4.61 -15.16 -12.50
CA SER A 2 -6.07 -15.33 -12.55
C SER A 2 -6.84 -14.01 -12.33
N ALA A 3 -7.96 -13.82 -13.04
CA ALA A 3 -8.82 -12.62 -12.95
C ALA A 3 -9.35 -12.35 -11.53
N ALA A 4 -9.58 -13.40 -10.73
CA ALA A 4 -10.03 -13.27 -9.35
C ALA A 4 -8.93 -12.74 -8.41
N ALA A 5 -7.65 -13.06 -8.68
CA ALA A 5 -6.52 -12.49 -7.95
C ALA A 5 -6.29 -11.02 -8.34
N SER A 6 -6.47 -10.69 -9.62
CA SER A 6 -6.45 -9.31 -10.12
C SER A 6 -7.57 -8.44 -9.51
N ALA A 7 -8.74 -9.03 -9.21
CA ALA A 7 -9.83 -8.35 -8.51
C ALA A 7 -9.52 -8.04 -7.04
N ARG A 8 -8.75 -8.89 -6.35
CA ARG A 8 -8.36 -8.66 -4.94
C ARG A 8 -7.32 -7.55 -4.81
N GLY A 9 -6.42 -7.41 -5.79
CA GLY A 9 -5.31 -6.45 -5.76
C GLY A 9 -4.19 -6.88 -4.83
N THR A 10 -3.05 -6.20 -4.91
CA THR A 10 -1.86 -6.46 -4.08
C THR A 10 -1.83 -5.46 -2.94
N ALA A 11 -1.69 -5.95 -1.71
CA ALA A 11 -1.45 -5.13 -0.54
C ALA A 11 0.05 -5.07 -0.22
N PHE A 12 0.49 -3.93 0.28
CA PHE A 12 1.87 -3.68 0.72
C PHE A 12 1.84 -3.10 2.13
N ARG A 13 2.81 -3.47 2.96
CA ARG A 13 3.06 -2.92 4.29
C ARG A 13 4.45 -2.28 4.31
N CYS A 14 4.60 -1.10 4.91
CA CYS A 14 5.87 -0.39 5.01
C CYS A 14 5.92 0.56 6.22
N ARG A 15 7.09 0.79 6.82
CA ARG A 15 7.20 1.67 8.02
C ARG A 15 6.48 3.01 7.85
N HIS A 16 6.63 3.69 6.72
CA HIS A 16 5.96 4.95 6.46
C HIS A 16 5.31 5.00 5.07
N ILE A 17 4.14 5.63 5.00
CA ILE A 17 3.56 6.15 3.74
C ILE A 17 3.50 7.67 3.84
N LEU A 18 4.02 8.36 2.83
CA LEU A 18 3.95 9.81 2.72
C LEU A 18 2.91 10.18 1.63
N PRO A 19 1.63 10.41 1.97
CA PRO A 19 0.56 10.52 0.97
C PRO A 19 0.53 11.85 0.21
N MET A 20 1.31 12.86 0.65
CA MET A 20 1.36 14.23 0.13
C MET A 20 0.06 15.06 0.25
N ALA A 21 -1.09 14.41 0.47
CA ALA A 21 -2.37 15.04 0.77
C ALA A 21 -2.65 15.21 2.28
N GLY A 22 -1.69 14.86 3.13
CA GLY A 22 -1.86 14.86 4.59
C GLY A 22 -0.61 14.34 5.33
N PRO A 23 -0.71 14.11 6.65
CA PRO A 23 0.42 13.64 7.44
C PRO A 23 0.88 12.24 7.03
N ALA A 24 2.12 11.90 7.41
CA ALA A 24 2.64 10.56 7.24
C ALA A 24 1.75 9.51 7.93
N LEU A 25 1.62 8.34 7.30
CA LEU A 25 1.04 7.16 7.92
C LEU A 25 2.17 6.29 8.46
N GLU A 26 2.36 6.36 9.77
CA GLU A 26 3.21 5.41 10.48
C GLU A 26 2.56 4.03 10.50
N ASP A 27 3.41 3.03 10.36
CA ASP A 27 3.00 1.65 10.21
C ASP A 27 1.91 1.49 9.13
N GLY A 28 2.19 2.11 7.98
CA GLY A 28 1.27 2.22 6.85
C GLY A 28 1.13 0.95 6.01
N TRP A 29 -0.02 0.81 5.38
CA TRP A 29 -0.28 -0.15 4.31
C TRP A 29 -1.06 0.50 3.18
N LEU A 30 -0.90 -0.01 1.96
CA LEU A 30 -1.70 0.39 0.81
C LEU A 30 -2.08 -0.83 -0.04
N ARG A 31 -3.16 -0.72 -0.80
CA ARG A 31 -3.61 -1.74 -1.74
C ARG A 31 -3.71 -1.17 -3.14
N VAL A 32 -3.11 -1.87 -4.09
CA VAL A 32 -3.15 -1.55 -5.52
C VAL A 32 -4.00 -2.57 -6.24
N ALA A 33 -4.99 -2.12 -7.00
CA ALA A 33 -5.77 -2.96 -7.89
C ALA A 33 -5.90 -2.28 -9.26
N ARG A 34 -5.65 -3.04 -10.33
CA ARG A 34 -5.76 -2.56 -11.72
C ARG A 34 -5.01 -1.23 -11.96
N GLY A 35 -3.78 -1.15 -11.47
CA GLY A 35 -2.91 0.02 -11.63
C GLY A 35 -3.31 1.26 -10.81
N ARG A 36 -4.24 1.14 -9.87
CA ARG A 36 -4.69 2.24 -9.01
C ARG A 36 -4.53 1.90 -7.54
N ILE A 37 -4.16 2.89 -6.72
CA ILE A 37 -4.28 2.78 -5.26
C ILE A 37 -5.77 2.83 -4.93
N VAL A 38 -6.29 1.77 -4.30
CA VAL A 38 -7.72 1.63 -3.99
C VAL A 38 -8.02 1.66 -2.49
N ALA A 39 -6.99 1.58 -1.65
CA ALA A 39 -7.09 1.77 -0.21
C ALA A 39 -5.69 2.03 0.37
N LEU A 40 -5.63 2.75 1.49
CA LEU A 40 -4.46 2.89 2.33
C LEU A 40 -4.88 3.15 3.78
N GLY A 41 -4.03 2.81 4.73
CA GLY A 41 -4.32 2.94 6.16
C GLY A 41 -3.10 2.72 7.04
N ARG A 42 -3.34 2.68 8.35
CA ARG A 42 -2.33 2.42 9.40
C ARG A 42 -2.61 1.07 10.09
N GLY A 43 -1.59 0.53 10.76
CA GLY A 43 -1.71 -0.63 11.63
C GLY A 43 -1.74 -1.96 10.86
N ARG A 44 -2.69 -2.83 11.19
CA ARG A 44 -2.74 -4.20 10.64
C ARG A 44 -3.09 -4.16 9.13
N PRO A 45 -2.22 -4.68 8.24
CA PRO A 45 -2.50 -4.72 6.81
C PRO A 45 -3.50 -5.84 6.46
N PRO A 46 -4.11 -5.79 5.26
CA PRO A 46 -4.84 -6.93 4.70
C PRO A 46 -3.99 -8.21 4.67
N ALA A 47 -4.65 -9.37 4.77
CA ALA A 47 -3.97 -10.67 4.71
C ALA A 47 -3.22 -10.86 3.38
N GLY A 48 -2.00 -11.40 3.45
CA GLY A 48 -1.15 -11.59 2.27
C GLY A 48 -0.49 -10.30 1.76
N ALA A 49 -0.45 -9.23 2.56
CA ALA A 49 0.32 -8.05 2.21
C ALA A 49 1.81 -8.39 2.09
N ILE A 50 2.44 -7.85 1.04
CA ILE A 50 3.88 -7.91 0.84
C ILE A 50 4.53 -6.94 1.84
N ASP A 51 5.40 -7.48 2.69
CA ASP A 51 6.14 -6.67 3.66
C ASP A 51 7.37 -6.05 2.99
N LEU A 52 7.39 -4.71 2.93
CA LEU A 52 8.52 -3.91 2.44
C LEU A 52 9.51 -3.57 3.56
N GLY A 53 9.23 -3.99 4.80
CA GLY A 53 10.06 -3.74 5.97
C GLY A 53 10.11 -2.27 6.35
N ALA A 54 11.30 -1.81 6.77
CA ALA A 54 11.57 -0.45 7.20
C ALA A 54 11.66 0.56 6.03
N ALA A 55 10.75 0.47 5.07
CA ALA A 55 10.71 1.32 3.88
C ALA A 55 9.78 2.53 4.05
N ILE A 56 10.08 3.58 3.29
CA ILE A 56 9.20 4.73 3.06
C ILE A 56 8.60 4.60 1.67
N VAL A 57 7.27 4.66 1.58
CA VAL A 57 6.55 4.76 0.31
C VAL A 57 6.11 6.20 0.10
N LEU A 58 6.43 6.76 -1.06
CA LEU A 58 6.05 8.10 -1.51
C LEU A 58 5.52 8.04 -2.94
N PRO A 59 4.76 9.05 -3.40
CA PRO A 59 4.50 9.23 -4.82
C PRO A 59 5.79 9.22 -5.63
N GLY A 60 5.72 8.69 -6.85
CA GLY A 60 6.83 8.80 -7.80
C GLY A 60 7.15 10.28 -8.02
N LEU A 61 8.44 10.61 -8.01
CA LEU A 61 8.91 11.95 -8.29
C LEU A 61 8.60 12.31 -9.77
N VAL A 62 8.27 13.57 -10.01
CA VAL A 62 8.06 14.16 -11.33
C VAL A 62 9.14 15.20 -11.58
#